data_AF-A0A6A3GMC0-F1
#
_entry.id   AF-A0A6A3GMC0-F1
#
_cell.length_a   1.000
_cell.length_b   1.000
_cell.length_c   1.000
_cell.angle_alpha   90.00
_cell.angle_beta   90.00
_cell.angle_gamma   90.00
#
_symmetry.space_group_name_H-M   'P 1'
#
loop_
_entity.id
_entity.type
_entity.pdbx_description
1 polymer ?
#
loop_
_entity_poly.entity_id
_entity_poly.type
_entity_poly.pdbx_seq_one_letter_code
_entity_poly.pdbx_strand_id
1 'polypeptide(L)'
;TAKSYMRSNMRNAKDVSADLKHVAHQIKKSHKPSNSEVNSARNMMNATSKAFDILKSTARDYDEKNGRVTGVKGAIKHAIGKSDKDSVDTLGGGILGSPDTVEALVKKTIRDNFNMNVLSYQVTAAEKSLSSPSIVDRAKEAVHEVKDKLKGDKSSSIHDDRHANDAMTP
;
A
#
# COMPACT_ATOMS: atom_id res chain seq x y z
N THR A 1 18.76 -29.08 -3.96
CA THR A 1 19.45 -27.84 -3.54
C THR A 1 18.43 -26.74 -3.33
N ALA A 2 18.76 -25.62 -2.66
CA ALA A 2 17.84 -24.48 -2.48
C ALA A 2 17.17 -24.02 -3.80
N LYS A 3 17.97 -23.98 -4.87
CA LYS A 3 17.52 -23.59 -6.22
C LYS A 3 16.35 -24.42 -6.73
N SER A 4 16.38 -25.74 -6.56
CA SER A 4 15.29 -26.62 -7.02
C SER A 4 14.05 -26.47 -6.13
N TYR A 5 14.24 -26.35 -4.82
CA TYR A 5 13.17 -26.16 -3.83
C TYR A 5 12.36 -24.89 -4.09
N MET A 6 13.03 -23.81 -4.50
CA MET A 6 12.40 -22.49 -4.68
C MET A 6 12.05 -22.15 -6.13
N ARG A 7 12.28 -23.07 -7.08
CA ARG A 7 12.23 -22.77 -8.52
C ARG A 7 10.91 -22.13 -8.96
N SER A 8 9.78 -22.67 -8.50
CA SER A 8 8.45 -22.17 -8.87
C SER A 8 8.23 -20.74 -8.35
N ASN A 9 8.52 -20.52 -7.07
CA ASN A 9 8.32 -19.22 -6.43
C ASN A 9 9.27 -18.16 -6.97
N MET A 10 10.51 -18.53 -7.31
CA MET A 10 11.45 -17.64 -8.01
C MET A 10 10.94 -17.25 -9.40
N ARG A 11 10.31 -18.17 -10.14
CA ARG A 11 9.74 -17.87 -11.45
C ARG A 11 8.55 -16.93 -11.31
N ASN A 12 7.59 -17.27 -10.45
CA ASN A 12 6.43 -16.42 -10.18
C ASN A 12 6.84 -15.00 -9.75
N ALA A 13 7.78 -14.88 -8.80
CA ALA A 13 8.28 -13.59 -8.35
C ALA A 13 8.92 -12.77 -9.49
N LYS A 14 9.62 -13.41 -10.42
CA LYS A 14 10.19 -12.74 -11.61
C LYS A 14 9.12 -12.30 -12.58
N ASP A 15 8.14 -13.15 -12.85
CA ASP A 15 7.07 -12.88 -13.81
C ASP A 15 6.25 -11.66 -13.33
N VAL A 16 5.76 -11.67 -12.09
CA VAL A 16 5.00 -10.52 -11.55
C VAL A 16 5.83 -9.25 -11.43
N SER A 17 7.14 -9.37 -11.19
CA SER A 17 8.06 -8.23 -11.17
C SER A 17 8.24 -7.61 -12.56
N ALA A 18 8.29 -8.44 -13.60
CA ALA A 18 8.37 -7.97 -14.98
C ALA A 18 7.07 -7.24 -15.39
N ASP A 19 5.92 -7.78 -15.01
CA ASP A 19 4.62 -7.14 -15.22
C ASP A 19 4.51 -5.80 -14.49
N LEU A 20 4.96 -5.75 -13.22
CA LEU A 20 5.00 -4.50 -12.48
C LEU A 20 5.90 -3.46 -13.16
N LYS A 21 7.07 -3.87 -13.64
CA LYS A 21 7.99 -2.99 -14.39
C LYS A 21 7.31 -2.45 -15.65
N HIS A 22 6.55 -3.28 -16.35
CA HIS A 22 5.79 -2.86 -17.52
C HIS A 22 4.73 -1.81 -17.16
N VAL A 23 3.95 -2.03 -16.10
CA VAL A 23 2.93 -1.06 -15.66
C VAL A 23 3.56 0.24 -15.14
N ALA A 24 4.65 0.16 -14.39
CA ALA A 24 5.41 1.33 -13.95
C ALA A 24 5.93 2.16 -15.12
N HIS A 25 6.39 1.50 -16.19
CA HIS A 25 6.82 2.18 -17.41
C HIS A 25 5.66 2.91 -18.11
N GLN A 26 4.47 2.30 -18.15
CA GLN A 26 3.28 2.94 -18.72
C GLN A 26 2.86 4.19 -17.93
N ILE A 27 2.84 4.12 -16.59
CA ILE A 27 2.55 5.29 -15.74
C ILE A 27 3.58 6.40 -15.97
N LYS A 28 4.87 6.06 -16.04
CA LYS A 28 5.92 7.04 -16.29
C LYS A 28 5.77 7.74 -17.64
N LYS A 29 5.31 7.02 -18.67
CA LYS A 29 5.13 7.56 -20.03
C LYS A 29 3.84 8.37 -20.17
N SER A 30 2.80 8.01 -19.42
CA SER A 30 1.50 8.69 -19.49
C SER A 30 1.57 10.07 -18.84
N HIS A 31 1.28 11.12 -19.62
CA HIS A 31 1.26 12.50 -19.12
C HIS A 31 0.11 12.74 -18.12
N LYS A 32 -0.93 11.90 -18.17
CA LYS A 32 -2.05 11.87 -17.25
C LYS A 32 -2.52 10.42 -17.07
N PRO A 33 -1.98 9.67 -16.10
CA PRO A 33 -2.40 8.29 -15.88
C PRO A 33 -3.89 8.21 -15.57
N SER A 34 -4.56 7.25 -16.20
CA SER A 34 -5.99 6.99 -16.04
C SER A 34 -6.29 6.16 -14.79
N ASN A 35 -7.56 6.17 -14.34
CA ASN A 35 -8.00 5.36 -13.19
C ASN A 35 -7.69 3.87 -13.37
N SER A 36 -7.82 3.33 -14.59
CA SER A 36 -7.52 1.92 -14.89
C SER A 36 -6.02 1.62 -14.82
N GLU A 37 -5.16 2.51 -15.31
CA GLU A 37 -3.70 2.37 -15.21
C GLU A 37 -3.22 2.43 -13.76
N VAL A 38 -3.76 3.37 -12.98
CA VAL A 38 -3.47 3.52 -11.54
C VAL A 38 -3.92 2.28 -10.76
N ASN A 39 -5.13 1.78 -11.02
CA ASN A 39 -5.63 0.57 -10.39
C ASN A 39 -4.83 -0.68 -10.78
N SER A 40 -4.46 -0.78 -12.06
CA SER A 40 -3.60 -1.86 -12.55
C SER A 40 -2.24 -1.86 -11.84
N ALA A 41 -1.62 -0.69 -11.69
CA ALA A 41 -0.36 -0.55 -10.98
C ALA A 41 -0.45 -0.96 -9.52
N ARG A 42 -1.51 -0.54 -8.83
CA ARG A 42 -1.77 -0.96 -7.44
C ARG A 42 -1.93 -2.47 -7.32
N ASN A 43 -2.72 -3.07 -8.20
CA ASN A 43 -2.96 -4.51 -8.20
C ASN A 43 -1.65 -5.26 -8.44
N MET A 44 -0.83 -4.82 -9.40
CA MET A 44 0.48 -5.42 -9.68
C MET A 44 1.49 -5.20 -8.55
N MET A 45 1.49 -4.05 -7.89
CA MET A 45 2.33 -3.80 -6.70
C MET A 45 1.97 -4.78 -5.57
N ASN A 46 0.68 -4.94 -5.29
CA ASN A 46 0.19 -5.86 -4.26
C ASN A 46 0.51 -7.32 -4.61
N ALA A 47 0.34 -7.72 -5.88
CA ALA A 47 0.70 -9.05 -6.35
C ALA A 47 2.21 -9.33 -6.20
N THR A 48 3.05 -8.35 -6.55
CA THR A 48 4.51 -8.45 -6.41
C THR A 48 4.92 -8.59 -4.94
N SER A 49 4.34 -7.78 -4.04
CA SER A 49 4.60 -7.88 -2.60
C SER A 49 4.25 -9.26 -2.06
N LYS A 50 3.09 -9.80 -2.43
CA LYS A 50 2.66 -11.15 -2.04
C LYS A 50 3.62 -12.23 -2.55
N ALA A 51 4.06 -12.13 -3.80
CA ALA A 51 5.00 -13.10 -4.37
C ALA A 51 6.36 -13.08 -3.66
N PHE A 52 6.85 -11.90 -3.28
CA PHE A 52 8.08 -11.75 -2.50
C PHE A 52 7.95 -12.28 -1.07
N ASP A 53 6.80 -12.10 -0.42
CA ASP A 53 6.55 -12.68 0.89
C ASP A 53 6.49 -14.21 0.85
N ILE A 54 5.85 -14.79 -0.17
CA ILE A 54 5.85 -16.24 -0.40
C ILE A 54 7.29 -16.73 -0.63
N LEU A 55 8.06 -16.03 -1.46
CA LEU A 55 9.46 -16.38 -1.74
C LEU A 55 10.32 -16.36 -0.47
N LYS A 56 10.17 -15.33 0.36
CA LYS A 56 10.83 -15.17 1.66
C LYS A 56 10.44 -16.29 2.63
N SER A 57 9.15 -16.62 2.73
CA SER A 57 8.66 -17.72 3.56
C SER A 57 9.22 -19.06 3.10
N THR A 58 9.24 -19.31 1.79
CA THR A 58 9.78 -20.57 1.22
C THR A 58 11.28 -20.71 1.48
N ALA A 59 12.03 -19.60 1.41
CA ALA A 59 13.44 -19.56 1.74
C ALA A 59 13.69 -19.94 3.20
N ARG A 60 12.88 -19.38 4.09
CA ARG A 60 12.90 -19.70 5.52
C ARG A 60 12.56 -21.18 5.77
N ASP A 61 11.53 -21.71 5.14
CA ASP A 61 11.16 -23.12 5.28
C ASP A 61 12.30 -24.05 4.84
N TYR A 62 13.02 -23.67 3.78
CA TYR A 62 14.21 -24.39 3.35
C TYR A 62 15.31 -24.34 4.41
N ASP A 63 15.63 -23.16 4.93
CA ASP A 63 16.65 -22.99 5.96
C ASP A 63 16.30 -23.80 7.23
N GLU A 64 15.03 -23.76 7.67
CA GLU A 64 14.55 -24.53 8.83
C GLU A 64 14.66 -26.05 8.62
N LYS A 65 14.25 -26.56 7.45
CA LYS A 65 14.39 -27.98 7.08
C LYS A 65 15.85 -28.43 7.00
N ASN A 66 16.74 -27.52 6.64
CA ASN A 66 18.17 -27.77 6.54
C ASN A 66 18.95 -27.44 7.82
N GLY A 67 18.24 -27.26 8.94
CA GLY A 67 18.84 -27.07 10.26
C GLY A 67 19.40 -25.67 10.52
N ARG A 68 19.23 -24.74 9.59
CA ARG A 68 19.61 -23.32 9.64
C ARG A 68 18.45 -22.47 10.15
N VAL A 69 17.88 -22.86 11.28
CA VAL A 69 16.72 -22.18 11.88
C VAL A 69 17.13 -20.76 12.27
N THR A 70 16.46 -19.74 11.72
CA THR A 70 16.66 -18.33 12.08
C THR A 70 15.70 -17.92 13.21
N GLY A 71 16.09 -16.93 14.04
CA GLY A 71 15.25 -16.42 15.14
C GLY A 71 15.36 -17.20 16.47
N VAL A 72 14.39 -16.99 17.38
CA VAL A 72 14.41 -17.52 18.77
C VAL A 72 14.59 -19.04 18.83
N LYS A 73 13.96 -19.78 17.92
CA LYS A 73 14.05 -21.23 17.83
C LYS A 73 15.46 -21.72 17.44
N GLY A 74 16.17 -20.95 16.61
CA GLY A 74 17.58 -21.19 16.29
C GLY A 74 18.48 -20.92 17.49
N ALA A 75 18.27 -19.80 18.17
CA ALA A 75 19.03 -19.44 19.38
C ALA A 75 18.92 -20.51 20.48
N ILE A 76 17.73 -21.05 20.72
CA ILE A 76 17.50 -22.12 21.71
C ILE A 76 18.20 -23.43 21.29
N LYS A 77 18.10 -23.82 20.01
CA LYS A 77 18.77 -25.04 19.50
C LYS A 77 20.29 -24.95 19.62
N HIS A 78 20.87 -23.77 19.39
CA HIS A 78 22.31 -23.54 19.58
C HIS A 78 22.73 -23.51 21.04
N ALA A 79 21.89 -22.99 21.95
CA ALA A 79 22.16 -22.97 23.39
C ALA A 79 22.09 -24.37 24.04
N ILE A 80 21.19 -25.23 23.57
CA ILE A 80 21.04 -26.61 24.09
C ILE A 80 22.12 -27.56 23.55
N GLY A 81 22.72 -27.28 22.39
CA GLY A 81 23.68 -28.15 21.73
C GLY A 81 25.16 -27.94 22.08
N LYS A 82 25.50 -26.99 22.96
CA LYS A 82 26.89 -26.67 23.32
C LYS A 82 27.13 -26.82 24.82
N SER A 83 27.41 -28.05 25.24
CA SER A 83 28.29 -28.27 26.40
C SER A 83 29.68 -28.56 25.85
N ASP A 84 30.66 -27.84 26.42
CA ASP A 84 32.12 -27.97 26.31
C ASP A 84 32.90 -27.14 25.26
N LYS A 85 33.77 -26.31 25.87
CA LYS A 85 35.05 -25.71 25.45
C LYS A 85 35.09 -24.52 24.50
N ASP A 86 35.37 -23.38 25.14
CA ASP A 86 36.44 -22.41 24.84
C ASP A 86 36.65 -21.99 23.38
N SER A 87 36.12 -20.81 23.06
CA SER A 87 36.95 -19.69 22.60
C SER A 87 36.12 -18.42 22.67
N VAL A 88 36.66 -17.47 23.41
CA VAL A 88 36.23 -16.07 23.43
C VAL A 88 36.54 -15.48 22.06
N ASP A 89 35.51 -15.14 21.31
CA ASP A 89 35.53 -13.97 20.44
C ASP A 89 34.45 -13.01 20.95
N THR A 90 34.95 -12.00 21.64
CA THR A 90 34.24 -10.80 22.04
C THR A 90 33.77 -10.04 20.78
N LEU A 91 32.63 -9.37 20.90
CA LEU A 91 32.10 -8.30 20.06
C LEU A 91 31.22 -8.72 18.88
N GLY A 92 29.94 -8.36 18.99
CA GLY A 92 29.15 -8.00 17.83
C GLY A 92 27.69 -8.39 17.95
N GLY A 93 26.82 -7.42 18.22
CA GLY A 93 25.43 -7.51 17.80
C GLY A 93 25.41 -7.83 16.30
N GLY A 94 25.11 -9.08 15.97
CA GLY A 94 25.30 -9.63 14.62
C GLY A 94 24.20 -10.63 14.25
N ILE A 95 23.00 -10.42 14.78
CA ILE A 95 21.74 -11.01 14.32
C ILE A 95 21.40 -10.59 12.86
N LEU A 96 22.27 -9.78 12.22
CA LEU A 96 22.17 -9.32 10.84
C LEU A 96 23.31 -9.89 9.97
N GLY A 97 23.04 -11.02 9.32
CA GLY A 97 23.27 -11.09 7.87
C GLY A 97 24.61 -11.61 7.32
N SER A 98 25.20 -12.66 7.88
CA SER A 98 26.00 -13.54 6.99
C SER A 98 25.07 -14.18 5.95
N PRO A 99 25.43 -14.22 4.65
CA PRO A 99 24.60 -14.76 3.56
C PRO A 99 24.41 -16.29 3.63
N ASP A 100 24.71 -16.91 4.77
CA ASP A 100 24.69 -18.35 4.95
C ASP A 100 23.27 -18.92 5.00
N THR A 101 22.23 -18.09 5.04
CA THR A 101 20.84 -18.55 4.91
C THR A 101 20.23 -18.07 3.60
N VAL A 102 19.39 -18.91 3.02
CA VAL A 102 18.70 -18.59 1.77
C VAL A 102 17.71 -17.44 1.98
N GLU A 103 17.08 -17.36 3.14
CA GLU A 103 16.20 -16.27 3.54
C GLU A 103 16.93 -14.92 3.57
N ALA A 104 18.14 -14.87 4.16
CA ALA A 104 18.93 -13.65 4.22
C ALA A 104 19.35 -13.19 2.82
N LEU A 105 19.78 -14.12 1.96
CA LEU A 105 20.13 -13.84 0.57
C LEU A 105 18.93 -13.29 -0.21
N VAL A 106 17.74 -13.88 -0.04
CA VAL A 106 16.50 -13.44 -0.70
C VAL A 106 16.08 -12.06 -0.21
N LYS A 107 16.08 -11.81 1.10
CA LYS A 107 15.77 -10.49 1.68
C LYS A 107 16.74 -9.41 1.19
N LYS A 108 18.03 -9.73 1.11
CA LYS A 108 19.05 -8.82 0.59
C LYS A 108 18.81 -8.52 -0.89
N THR A 109 18.64 -9.56 -1.71
CA THR A 109 18.40 -9.43 -3.15
C THR A 109 17.17 -8.58 -3.44
N ILE A 110 16.05 -8.81 -2.74
CA ILE A 110 14.82 -8.03 -2.94
C ILE A 110 15.07 -6.56 -2.59
N ARG A 111 15.70 -6.29 -1.44
CA ARG A 111 15.98 -4.92 -0.98
C ARG A 111 16.91 -4.15 -1.93
N ASP A 112 17.94 -4.82 -2.42
CA ASP A 112 18.98 -4.19 -3.25
C ASP A 112 18.47 -3.93 -4.68
N ASN A 113 17.51 -4.74 -5.18
CA ASN A 113 17.05 -4.67 -6.56
C ASN A 113 15.66 -4.04 -6.73
N PHE A 114 14.83 -4.03 -5.68
CA PHE A 114 13.44 -3.56 -5.76
C PHE A 114 13.17 -2.43 -4.75
N ASN A 115 13.03 -1.20 -5.28
CA ASN A 115 12.57 -0.05 -4.52
C ASN A 115 11.11 0.28 -4.87
N MET A 116 10.18 -0.25 -4.07
CA MET A 116 8.74 -0.05 -4.28
C MET A 116 8.26 1.34 -3.83
N ASN A 117 9.06 2.09 -3.06
CA ASN A 117 8.64 3.36 -2.45
C ASN A 117 8.39 4.43 -3.52
N VAL A 118 9.25 4.50 -4.53
CA VAL A 118 9.14 5.48 -5.62
C VAL A 118 7.86 5.25 -6.42
N LEU A 119 7.58 4.00 -6.78
CA LEU A 119 6.37 3.65 -7.51
C LEU A 119 5.13 3.87 -6.64
N SER A 120 5.17 3.51 -5.37
CA SER A 120 4.08 3.78 -4.41
C SER A 120 3.73 5.26 -4.37
N TYR A 121 4.75 6.13 -4.25
CA TYR A 121 4.55 7.58 -4.25
C TYR A 121 3.90 8.06 -5.55
N GLN A 122 4.36 7.57 -6.71
CA GLN A 122 3.79 7.95 -8.01
C GLN A 122 2.33 7.52 -8.16
N VAL A 123 2.00 6.29 -7.77
CA VAL A 123 0.61 5.81 -7.81
C VAL A 123 -0.26 6.63 -6.84
N THR A 124 0.21 6.93 -5.63
CA THR A 124 -0.52 7.78 -4.67
C THR A 124 -0.73 9.21 -5.18
N ALA A 125 0.28 9.81 -5.80
CA ALA A 125 0.15 11.13 -6.40
C ALA A 125 -0.86 11.13 -7.55
N ALA A 126 -0.82 10.11 -8.41
CA ALA A 126 -1.77 9.93 -9.50
C ALA A 126 -3.22 9.76 -9.01
N GLU A 127 -3.45 8.96 -7.97
CA GLU A 127 -4.78 8.83 -7.36
C GLU A 127 -5.31 10.15 -6.84
N LYS A 128 -4.51 10.89 -6.06
CA LYS A 128 -4.93 12.18 -5.51
C LYS A 128 -5.30 13.17 -6.62
N SER A 129 -4.56 13.16 -7.73
CA SER A 129 -4.88 13.98 -8.90
C SER A 129 -6.19 13.59 -9.57
N LEU A 130 -6.59 12.31 -9.51
CA LEU A 130 -7.85 11.81 -10.08
C LEU A 130 -9.05 12.00 -9.15
N SER A 131 -8.82 12.07 -7.84
CA SER A 131 -9.83 12.36 -6.82
C SER A 131 -10.14 13.85 -6.66
N SER A 132 -9.43 14.74 -7.39
CA SER A 132 -9.72 16.17 -7.36
C SER A 132 -11.10 16.44 -7.98
N PRO A 133 -12.01 17.22 -7.32
CA PRO A 133 -13.35 17.45 -7.82
C PRO A 133 -13.31 18.02 -9.23
N SER A 134 -13.95 17.32 -10.17
CA SER A 134 -14.08 17.80 -11.54
C SER A 134 -14.82 19.14 -11.54
N ILE A 135 -14.44 20.05 -12.43
CA ILE A 135 -15.18 21.30 -12.68
C ILE A 135 -16.67 20.99 -12.93
N VAL A 136 -16.96 19.83 -13.53
CA VAL A 136 -18.34 19.36 -13.77
C VAL A 136 -19.06 19.02 -12.47
N ASP A 137 -18.39 18.41 -11.50
CA ASP A 137 -18.98 18.08 -10.19
C ASP A 137 -19.25 19.36 -9.40
N ARG A 138 -18.30 20.31 -9.45
CA ARG A 138 -18.44 21.64 -8.84
C ARG A 138 -19.55 22.47 -9.47
N ALA A 139 -19.69 22.40 -10.80
CA ALA A 139 -20.77 23.06 -11.54
C ALA A 139 -22.13 22.42 -11.25
N LYS A 140 -22.21 21.09 -11.15
CA LYS A 140 -23.44 20.40 -10.74
C LYS A 140 -23.86 20.80 -9.32
N GLU A 141 -22.93 20.76 -8.36
CA GLU A 141 -23.19 21.17 -6.98
C GLU A 141 -23.71 22.61 -6.90
N ALA A 142 -23.06 23.56 -7.60
CA ALA A 142 -23.50 24.94 -7.65
C ALA A 142 -24.90 25.12 -8.29
N VAL A 143 -25.22 24.35 -9.34
CA VAL A 143 -26.56 24.37 -9.95
C VAL A 143 -27.63 23.81 -9.00
N HIS A 144 -27.31 22.78 -8.24
CA HIS A 144 -28.20 22.24 -7.21
C HIS A 144 -28.41 23.23 -6.06
N GLU A 145 -27.36 23.89 -5.59
CA GLU A 145 -27.44 24.91 -4.54
C GLU A 145 -28.32 26.11 -4.97
N VAL A 146 -28.17 26.59 -6.21
CA VAL A 146 -29.02 27.66 -6.76
C VAL A 146 -30.46 27.20 -6.92
N LYS A 147 -30.68 25.97 -7.38
CA LYS A 147 -32.02 25.39 -7.55
C LYS A 147 -32.77 25.30 -6.22
N ASP A 148 -32.10 24.94 -5.14
CA ASP A 148 -32.71 24.84 -3.81
C ASP A 148 -33.07 26.23 -3.24
N LYS A 149 -32.25 27.25 -3.48
CA LYS A 149 -32.56 28.65 -3.14
C LYS A 149 -33.76 29.19 -3.93
N LEU A 150 -33.91 28.82 -5.20
CA LEU A 150 -35.03 29.27 -6.04
C LEU A 150 -36.37 28.59 -5.69
N LYS A 151 -36.33 27.44 -5.02
CA LYS A 151 -37.52 26.66 -4.64
C LYS A 151 -38.02 26.99 -3.22
N GLY A 152 -37.25 27.77 -2.44
CA GLY A 152 -37.50 28.05 -1.03
C GLY A 152 -38.44 29.22 -0.69
N ASP A 153 -38.72 30.15 -1.60
CA ASP A 153 -39.47 31.38 -1.26
C ASP A 153 -40.95 31.33 -1.69
N LYS A 154 -41.70 30.35 -1.20
CA LYS A 154 -43.18 30.34 -1.27
C LYS A 154 -43.84 30.00 0.08
N SER A 155 -43.80 30.93 1.02
CA SER A 155 -44.88 31.15 2.02
C SER A 155 -44.54 32.39 2.85
N SER A 156 -45.08 33.55 2.46
CA SER A 156 -46.27 34.21 3.04
C SER A 156 -46.01 34.90 4.40
N SER A 157 -45.90 36.24 4.39
CA SER A 157 -46.47 37.05 5.48
C SER A 157 -47.68 37.81 4.92
N ILE A 158 -48.84 37.41 5.41
CA ILE A 158 -50.16 37.90 5.08
C ILE A 158 -50.25 39.40 5.42
N HIS A 159 -50.73 40.18 4.46
CA HIS A 159 -51.26 41.52 4.69
C HIS A 159 -52.56 41.34 5.49
N ASP A 160 -52.53 41.60 6.79
CA ASP A 160 -53.77 41.74 7.58
C ASP A 160 -54.02 43.21 7.84
N ASP A 161 -54.97 43.73 7.06
CA ASP A 161 -55.56 45.05 7.19
C ASP A 161 -56.83 44.92 8.05
N ARG A 162 -56.90 45.74 9.10
CA ARG A 162 -58.08 46.17 9.89
C ARG A 162 -58.64 45.23 10.97
N HIS A 163 -58.56 45.72 12.20
CA HIS A 163 -59.79 46.04 12.95
C HIS A 163 -59.56 47.25 13.86
N ALA A 164 -60.33 48.31 13.62
CA ALA A 164 -60.44 49.49 14.46
C ALA A 164 -61.14 49.11 15.78
N ASN A 165 -60.58 49.57 16.90
CA ASN A 165 -61.28 49.61 18.18
C ASN A 165 -61.54 51.07 18.55
N ASP A 166 -62.76 51.27 18.99
CA ASP A 166 -63.48 52.49 19.30
C ASP A 166 -62.85 53.39 20.38
N ALA A 167 -63.15 54.68 20.19
CA ALA A 167 -63.55 55.69 21.17
C ALA A 167 -62.66 56.08 22.36
N MET A 168 -62.38 57.40 22.45
CA MET A 168 -62.69 58.21 23.65
C MET A 168 -62.71 59.74 23.38
N THR A 169 -63.90 60.36 23.47
CA THR A 169 -64.30 61.69 24.04
C THR A 169 -63.67 63.03 23.58
N PRO A 170 -64.31 64.18 23.87
CA PRO A 170 -65.64 64.44 24.47
C PRO A 170 -66.69 65.03 23.51
#